data_AF-A0A4E0QWV9-F1
#
_entry.id   AF-A0A4E0QWV9-F1
#
_cell.length_a   1.000
_cell.length_b   1.000
_cell.length_c   1.000
_cell.angle_alpha   90.00
_cell.angle_beta   90.00
_cell.angle_gamma   90.00
#
_symmetry.space_group_name_H-M   'P 1'
#
loop_
_entity.id
_entity.type
_entity.pdbx_description
1 polymer ?
#
loop_
_entity_poly.entity_id
_entity_poly.type
_entity_poly.pdbx_seq_one_letter_code
_entity_poly.pdbx_strand_id
1 'polypeptide(L)'
;MRYSNLLPHYGNLTNFACRYGHFKLSSSYFLNFTFFQYGFAAKGTSVIMYRNADYRARQFFTQPDWSGGLYASPTFAGSRSGALIAVCWATMMFFGRRGYIESTRRIVKTTRYIAEELRKIPGIFVLGNPEVCVVAFGTDKFDIYHLSEGLSKLPNGRGWALNNLQFPVALHLCVTDLHTAPGRAEAFIRDVAAVAAELRGKPQLHSDGAAAIYGMSAILPDRSIVSRVARGFLDACYDTPDPCVSANSNAGSKSQTISR
;
A
#
# COMPACT_ATOMS: atom_id res chain seq x y z
N MET A 1 -1.99 12.75 33.04
CA MET A 1 -2.40 11.34 32.89
C MET A 1 -1.19 10.50 32.50
N ARG A 2 -0.78 9.54 33.34
CA ARG A 2 0.35 8.65 33.04
C ARG A 2 -0.08 7.61 32.00
N TYR A 3 0.57 7.58 30.85
CA TYR A 3 0.37 6.60 29.76
C TYR A 3 0.81 5.16 30.11
N SER A 4 1.20 4.90 31.37
CA SER A 4 1.73 3.61 31.83
C SER A 4 0.67 2.50 31.97
N ASN A 5 -0.62 2.82 31.96
CA ASN A 5 -1.67 1.86 32.30
C ASN A 5 -2.38 1.20 31.10
N LEU A 6 -1.96 1.49 29.87
CA LEU A 6 -2.62 0.95 28.66
C LEU A 6 -1.95 -0.31 28.07
N LEU A 7 -0.81 -0.77 28.59
CA LEU A 7 0.06 -1.74 27.92
C LEU A 7 0.31 -3.15 28.54
N PRO A 8 -0.26 -3.62 29.68
CA PRO A 8 0.18 -4.92 30.22
C PRO A 8 -0.32 -6.19 29.50
N HIS A 9 -1.32 -6.15 28.61
CA HIS A 9 -2.09 -7.37 28.27
C HIS A 9 -2.18 -7.78 26.78
N TYR A 10 -1.21 -7.40 25.94
CA TYR A 10 -1.21 -7.75 24.51
C TYR A 10 -0.60 -9.13 24.17
N GLY A 11 -0.21 -9.93 25.18
CA GLY A 11 0.63 -11.11 24.96
C GLY A 11 -0.02 -12.40 24.43
N ASN A 12 -1.34 -12.56 24.47
CA ASN A 12 -1.95 -13.91 24.34
C ASN A 12 -3.30 -14.00 23.60
N LEU A 13 -3.74 -12.98 22.84
CA LEU A 13 -5.16 -12.90 22.42
C LEU A 13 -5.43 -13.16 20.94
N THR A 14 -4.45 -13.67 20.23
CA THR A 14 -4.64 -14.22 18.90
C THR A 14 -3.83 -15.51 18.81
N ASN A 15 -4.47 -16.65 18.53
CA ASN A 15 -3.79 -17.89 18.09
C ASN A 15 -3.14 -17.74 16.70
N PHE A 16 -2.68 -16.53 16.38
CA PHE A 16 -1.90 -16.17 15.21
C PHE A 16 -0.46 -16.00 15.70
N ALA A 17 0.46 -16.80 15.18
CA ALA A 17 1.85 -16.87 15.63
C ALA A 17 2.68 -15.65 15.20
N CYS A 18 2.29 -14.43 15.58
CA CYS A 18 3.13 -13.24 15.38
C CYS A 18 4.24 -13.25 16.46
N ARG A 19 5.41 -13.80 16.13
CA ARG A 19 6.51 -13.99 17.08
C ARG A 19 7.19 -12.68 17.52
N TYR A 20 6.97 -11.56 16.83
CA TYR A 20 7.71 -10.32 17.03
C TYR A 20 6.81 -9.08 16.89
N GLY A 21 6.71 -8.24 17.92
CA GLY A 21 5.87 -7.03 17.85
C GLY A 21 5.82 -6.14 19.09
N HIS A 22 6.73 -6.26 20.05
CA HIS A 22 6.68 -5.50 21.30
C HIS A 22 8.09 -5.23 21.86
N PHE A 23 8.22 -4.24 22.74
CA PHE A 23 9.43 -3.98 23.55
C PHE A 23 9.89 -5.14 24.45
N LYS A 24 9.19 -6.29 24.43
CA LYS A 24 9.59 -7.51 25.13
C LYS A 24 10.88 -8.11 24.59
N LEU A 25 11.22 -7.86 23.33
CA LEU A 25 12.54 -8.18 22.78
C LEU A 25 13.52 -7.14 23.31
N SER A 26 14.58 -7.54 24.02
CA SER A 26 15.56 -6.62 24.61
C SER A 26 16.24 -5.70 23.58
N SER A 27 16.30 -6.11 22.31
CA SER A 27 16.97 -5.40 21.21
C SER A 27 16.14 -4.32 20.51
N SER A 28 14.83 -4.20 20.75
CA SER A 28 14.01 -3.20 20.02
C SER A 28 14.11 -1.80 20.65
N TYR A 29 14.72 -0.83 19.96
CA TYR A 29 14.89 0.52 20.52
C TYR A 29 13.68 1.46 20.32
N PHE A 30 12.94 1.27 19.21
CA PHE A 30 11.72 2.02 18.90
C PHE A 30 10.72 1.14 18.12
N LEU A 31 9.47 1.58 18.07
CA LEU A 31 8.39 0.99 17.26
C LEU A 31 7.60 2.10 16.57
N ASN A 32 7.16 1.87 15.33
CA ASN A 32 6.25 2.77 14.61
C ASN A 32 4.90 2.08 14.35
N PHE A 33 3.81 2.79 14.61
CA PHE A 33 2.44 2.32 14.39
C PHE A 33 1.67 3.35 13.58
N THR A 34 1.18 2.94 12.40
CA THR A 34 0.43 3.83 11.53
C THR A 34 -1.07 3.63 11.73
N PHE A 35 -1.74 4.63 12.31
CA PHE A 35 -3.16 4.54 12.67
C PHE A 35 -4.10 4.67 11.46
N PHE A 36 -3.68 5.36 10.40
CA PHE A 36 -4.49 5.45 9.18
C PHE A 36 -4.51 4.19 8.32
N GLN A 37 -3.74 3.16 8.71
CA GLN A 37 -3.81 1.83 8.11
C GLN A 37 -4.81 0.97 8.90
N TYR A 38 -4.33 -0.03 9.64
CA TYR A 38 -5.16 -0.95 10.43
C TYR A 38 -5.68 -0.38 11.75
N GLY A 39 -5.36 0.89 12.06
CA GLY A 39 -6.01 1.65 13.13
C GLY A 39 -7.33 2.28 12.70
N PHE A 40 -7.64 2.26 11.39
CA PHE A 40 -8.85 2.85 10.76
C PHE A 40 -9.01 4.36 10.91
N ALA A 41 -7.98 5.07 11.37
CA ALA A 41 -8.02 6.52 11.52
C ALA A 41 -7.95 7.21 10.15
N ALA A 42 -8.30 8.50 10.11
CA ALA A 42 -8.09 9.32 8.92
C ALA A 42 -6.60 9.41 8.54
N LYS A 43 -6.31 9.51 7.24
CA LYS A 43 -4.93 9.67 6.70
C LYS A 43 -4.21 10.84 7.37
N GLY A 44 -2.92 10.64 7.67
CA GLY A 44 -2.05 11.67 8.26
C GLY A 44 -1.69 11.48 9.73
N THR A 45 -1.98 10.31 10.33
CA THR A 45 -1.64 10.01 11.74
C THR A 45 -0.84 8.71 11.93
N SER A 46 0.25 8.81 12.68
CA SER A 46 1.12 7.70 13.08
C SER A 46 1.75 8.01 14.44
N VAL A 47 2.20 6.98 15.15
CA VAL A 47 2.90 7.11 16.42
C VAL A 47 4.24 6.40 16.34
N ILE A 48 5.28 7.10 16.77
CA ILE A 48 6.57 6.53 17.10
C ILE A 48 6.69 6.39 18.62
N MET A 49 7.05 5.20 19.07
CA MET A 49 7.30 4.90 20.48
C MET A 49 8.75 4.52 20.66
N TYR A 50 9.36 5.00 21.74
CA TYR A 50 10.73 4.67 22.13
C TYR A 50 10.72 3.83 23.40
N ARG A 51 11.73 2.96 23.54
CA ARG A 51 11.90 2.15 24.75
C ARG A 51 12.04 2.99 26.02
N ASN A 52 12.76 4.11 25.92
CA ASN A 52 13.01 5.01 27.05
C ASN A 52 12.98 6.48 26.59
N ALA A 53 13.00 7.39 27.57
CA ALA A 53 12.96 8.83 27.33
C ALA A 53 14.24 9.35 26.67
N ASP A 54 15.39 8.72 26.91
CA ASP A 54 16.69 9.16 26.38
C ASP A 54 16.74 9.07 24.85
N TYR A 55 16.18 8.01 24.28
CA TYR A 55 16.04 7.92 22.81
C TYR A 55 15.08 8.97 22.27
N ARG A 56 13.96 9.20 22.97
CA ARG A 56 12.96 10.20 22.54
C ARG A 56 13.53 11.62 22.60
N ALA A 57 14.37 11.93 23.58
CA ALA A 57 15.00 13.24 23.72
C ALA A 57 15.84 13.61 22.49
N ARG A 58 16.46 12.63 21.82
CA ARG A 58 17.24 12.83 20.59
C ARG A 58 16.40 13.14 19.35
N GLN A 59 15.08 12.93 19.41
CA GLN A 59 14.17 13.30 18.32
C GLN A 59 13.81 14.79 18.32
N PHE A 60 13.90 15.44 19.48
CA PHE A 60 13.43 16.81 19.63
C PHE A 60 14.32 17.79 18.88
N PHE A 61 13.70 18.78 18.26
CA PHE A 61 14.39 19.96 17.76
C PHE A 61 14.21 21.10 18.75
N THR A 62 15.30 21.77 19.11
CA THR A 62 15.30 22.93 20.01
C THR A 62 16.20 24.02 19.47
N GLN A 63 15.70 25.27 19.45
CA GLN A 63 16.45 26.45 19.03
C GLN A 63 16.24 27.56 20.07
N PRO A 64 17.13 27.68 21.08
CA PRO A 64 16.98 28.63 22.18
C PRO A 64 17.28 30.08 21.78
N ASP A 65 18.21 30.31 20.84
CA ASP A 65 18.70 31.64 20.47
C ASP A 65 17.98 32.26 19.26
N TRP A 66 16.78 31.76 18.93
CA TRP A 66 15.98 32.36 17.86
C TRP A 66 15.38 33.69 18.31
N SER A 67 15.48 34.73 17.48
CA SER A 67 14.92 36.06 17.79
C SER A 67 13.40 36.07 18.00
N GLY A 68 12.69 35.07 17.49
CA GLY A 68 11.26 34.86 17.74
C GLY A 68 10.92 34.24 19.11
N GLY A 69 11.93 33.98 19.95
CA GLY A 69 11.79 33.34 21.25
C GLY A 69 12.17 31.85 21.25
N LEU A 70 12.15 31.22 22.42
CA LEU A 70 12.46 29.80 22.58
C LEU A 70 11.55 28.94 21.69
N TYR A 71 12.17 28.20 20.76
CA TYR A 71 11.44 27.27 19.89
C TYR A 71 11.82 25.82 20.20
N ALA A 72 10.80 24.96 20.30
CA ALA A 72 10.98 23.52 20.43
C ALA A 72 9.88 22.76 19.67
N SER A 73 10.27 21.72 18.94
CA SER A 73 9.34 20.84 18.25
C SER A 73 9.63 19.36 18.57
N PRO A 74 8.60 18.56 18.92
CA PRO A 74 8.78 17.15 19.16
C PRO A 74 8.87 16.31 17.88
N THR A 75 8.47 16.85 16.72
CA THR A 75 8.50 16.17 15.40
C THR A 75 8.91 17.14 14.28
N PHE A 76 8.92 16.70 13.02
CA PHE A 76 9.29 17.54 11.87
C PHE A 76 8.45 18.82 11.72
N ALA A 77 7.14 18.74 11.95
CA ALA A 77 6.23 19.87 11.72
C ALA A 77 6.12 20.77 12.95
N GLY A 78 6.11 22.10 12.73
CA GLY A 78 5.70 23.08 13.74
C GLY A 78 4.17 23.07 13.90
N SER A 79 3.48 23.78 13.00
CA SER A 79 2.01 23.75 12.91
C SER A 79 1.50 22.37 12.53
N ARG A 80 0.49 21.87 13.24
CA ARG A 80 -0.06 20.52 13.09
C ARG A 80 -1.58 20.54 13.08
N SER A 81 -2.20 19.65 12.31
CA SER A 81 -3.66 19.50 12.29
C SER A 81 -4.15 18.79 13.56
N GLY A 82 -4.63 19.58 14.54
CA GLY A 82 -5.25 19.04 15.75
C GLY A 82 -6.49 18.19 15.49
N ALA A 83 -7.22 18.49 14.41
CA ALA A 83 -8.39 17.73 13.99
C ALA A 83 -8.06 16.26 13.67
N LEU A 84 -6.95 16.00 12.97
CA LEU A 84 -6.52 14.63 12.67
C LEU A 84 -6.17 13.84 13.94
N ILE A 85 -5.56 14.50 14.94
CA ILE A 85 -5.25 13.88 16.23
C ILE A 85 -6.54 13.51 16.97
N ALA A 86 -7.52 14.43 17.01
CA ALA A 86 -8.81 14.19 17.63
C ALA A 86 -9.59 13.05 16.96
N VAL A 87 -9.62 13.02 15.62
CA VAL A 87 -10.26 11.94 14.85
C VAL A 87 -9.58 10.59 15.14
N CYS A 88 -8.25 10.54 15.13
CA CYS A 88 -7.52 9.32 15.47
C CYS A 88 -7.88 8.81 16.87
N TRP A 89 -7.94 9.70 17.86
CA TRP A 89 -8.35 9.34 19.22
C TRP A 89 -9.79 8.81 19.25
N ALA A 90 -10.72 9.53 18.59
CA ALA A 90 -12.12 9.12 18.53
C ALA A 90 -12.30 7.74 17.86
N THR A 91 -11.58 7.46 16.77
CA THR A 91 -11.58 6.16 16.10
C THR A 91 -11.09 5.06 17.04
N MET A 92 -9.96 5.28 17.75
CA MET A 92 -9.43 4.30 18.69
C MET A 92 -10.42 3.98 19.81
N MET A 93 -11.09 5.01 20.34
CA MET A 93 -12.10 4.84 21.38
C MET A 93 -13.35 4.13 20.86
N PHE A 94 -13.78 4.44 19.64
CA PHE A 94 -14.93 3.83 18.98
C PHE A 94 -14.75 2.32 18.74
N PHE A 95 -13.64 1.92 18.12
CA PHE A 95 -13.35 0.49 17.89
C PHE A 95 -13.08 -0.23 19.21
N GLY A 96 -12.30 0.41 20.09
CA GLY A 96 -11.81 -0.18 21.32
C GLY A 96 -11.06 -1.50 21.08
N ARG A 97 -10.69 -2.17 22.18
CA ARG A 97 -9.93 -3.42 22.09
C ARG A 97 -10.70 -4.51 21.33
N ARG A 98 -12.01 -4.65 21.60
CA ARG A 98 -12.83 -5.71 21.01
C ARG A 98 -12.96 -5.53 19.49
N GLY A 99 -13.24 -4.32 19.02
CA GLY A 99 -13.38 -4.04 17.59
C GLY A 99 -12.08 -4.32 16.82
N TYR A 100 -10.93 -3.96 17.37
CA TYR A 100 -9.64 -4.27 16.75
C TYR A 100 -9.35 -5.79 16.71
N ILE A 101 -9.68 -6.54 17.76
CA ILE A 101 -9.53 -8.01 17.76
C ILE A 101 -10.43 -8.65 16.69
N GLU A 102 -11.69 -8.22 16.60
CA GLU A 102 -12.64 -8.76 15.63
C GLU A 102 -12.24 -8.45 14.20
N SER A 103 -11.85 -7.20 13.90
CA SER A 103 -11.36 -6.83 12.57
C SER A 103 -10.08 -7.58 12.21
N THR A 104 -9.12 -7.69 13.14
CA THR A 104 -7.91 -8.49 12.93
C THR A 104 -8.26 -9.93 12.60
N ARG A 105 -9.21 -10.55 13.33
CA ARG A 105 -9.64 -11.92 13.07
C ARG A 105 -10.24 -12.06 11.66
N ARG A 106 -11.08 -11.11 11.23
CA ARG A 106 -11.65 -11.11 9.87
C ARG A 106 -10.54 -11.01 8.82
N ILE A 107 -9.66 -10.02 8.96
CA ILE A 107 -8.57 -9.76 8.02
C ILE A 107 -7.64 -10.98 7.90
N VAL A 108 -7.18 -11.56 9.01
CA VAL A 108 -6.27 -12.70 8.97
C VAL A 108 -6.96 -13.95 8.40
N LYS A 109 -8.24 -14.18 8.74
CA LYS A 109 -9.02 -15.27 8.15
C LYS A 109 -9.14 -15.12 6.63
N THR A 110 -9.50 -13.94 6.15
CA THR A 110 -9.60 -13.65 4.71
C THR A 110 -8.25 -13.75 4.01
N THR A 111 -7.16 -13.29 4.64
CA THR A 111 -5.80 -13.38 4.12
C THR A 111 -5.38 -14.83 3.91
N ARG A 112 -5.62 -15.70 4.91
CA ARG A 112 -5.32 -17.13 4.81
C ARG A 112 -6.14 -17.81 3.72
N TYR A 113 -7.44 -17.53 3.67
CA TYR A 113 -8.31 -18.03 2.61
C TYR A 113 -7.78 -17.65 1.22
N ILE A 114 -7.48 -16.36 0.99
CA ILE A 114 -6.92 -15.90 -0.29
C ILE A 114 -5.60 -16.61 -0.61
N ALA A 115 -4.70 -16.73 0.36
CA ALA A 115 -3.42 -17.40 0.15
C ALA A 115 -3.56 -18.89 -0.16
N GLU A 116 -4.50 -19.59 0.49
CA GLU A 116 -4.79 -21.00 0.25
C GLU A 116 -5.42 -21.22 -1.13
N GLU A 117 -6.39 -20.39 -1.52
CA GLU A 117 -7.03 -20.50 -2.82
C GLU A 117 -6.12 -20.10 -3.98
N LEU A 118 -5.30 -19.06 -3.83
CA LEU A 118 -4.31 -18.68 -4.85
C LEU A 118 -3.34 -19.83 -5.17
N ARG A 119 -2.93 -20.61 -4.15
CA ARG A 119 -2.06 -21.79 -4.35
C ARG A 119 -2.72 -22.91 -5.15
N LYS A 120 -4.05 -22.93 -5.25
CA LYS A 120 -4.80 -23.92 -6.05
C LYS A 120 -4.91 -23.52 -7.51
N ILE A 121 -4.63 -22.26 -7.86
CA ILE A 121 -4.71 -21.78 -9.24
C ILE A 121 -3.46 -22.25 -10.01
N PRO A 122 -3.59 -23.04 -11.09
CA PRO A 122 -2.43 -23.58 -11.78
C PRO A 122 -1.58 -22.47 -12.41
N GLY A 123 -0.27 -22.51 -12.12
CA GLY A 123 0.70 -21.51 -12.59
C GLY A 123 0.85 -20.30 -11.66
N ILE A 124 0.10 -20.21 -10.56
CA ILE A 124 0.29 -19.17 -9.54
C ILE A 124 0.95 -19.78 -8.31
N PHE A 125 1.91 -19.06 -7.74
CA PHE A 125 2.51 -19.40 -6.46
C PHE A 125 2.43 -18.21 -5.50
N VAL A 126 2.29 -18.49 -4.21
CA VAL A 126 2.33 -17.48 -3.15
C VAL A 126 3.76 -17.37 -2.63
N LEU A 127 4.25 -16.13 -2.48
CA LEU A 127 5.58 -15.85 -1.94
C LEU A 127 5.57 -16.00 -0.42
N GLY A 128 6.32 -16.98 0.09
CA GLY A 128 6.45 -17.25 1.51
C GLY A 128 5.16 -17.75 2.17
N ASN A 129 4.99 -17.41 3.45
CA ASN A 129 3.81 -17.77 4.25
C ASN A 129 3.15 -16.52 4.83
N PRO A 130 2.10 -15.96 4.19
CA PRO A 130 1.46 -14.74 4.65
C PRO A 130 0.66 -14.99 5.93
N GLU A 131 1.15 -14.49 7.06
CA GLU A 131 0.54 -14.74 8.38
C GLU A 131 -0.48 -13.68 8.83
N VAL A 132 -0.47 -12.50 8.23
CA VAL A 132 -1.21 -11.33 8.73
C VAL A 132 -2.21 -10.78 7.70
N CYS A 133 -1.80 -9.81 6.87
CA CYS A 133 -2.71 -9.02 6.05
C CYS A 133 -2.22 -8.75 4.62
N VAL A 134 -1.05 -9.27 4.24
CA VAL A 134 -0.50 -9.06 2.90
C VAL A 134 -0.26 -10.41 2.26
N VAL A 135 -0.79 -10.61 1.06
CA VAL A 135 -0.53 -11.80 0.24
C VAL A 135 0.20 -11.35 -1.02
N ALA A 136 1.47 -11.74 -1.13
CA ALA A 136 2.24 -11.57 -2.35
C ALA A 136 2.25 -12.88 -3.16
N PHE A 137 2.06 -12.78 -4.46
CA PHE A 137 1.98 -13.94 -5.35
C PHE A 137 2.59 -13.62 -6.72
N GLY A 138 3.08 -14.66 -7.38
CA GLY A 138 3.73 -14.61 -8.68
C GLY A 138 3.32 -15.78 -9.56
N THR A 139 3.93 -15.84 -10.75
CA THR A 139 3.73 -16.90 -11.73
C THR A 139 5.04 -17.15 -12.47
N ASP A 140 5.24 -18.38 -12.95
CA ASP A 140 6.31 -18.78 -13.86
C ASP A 140 5.79 -19.08 -15.27
N LYS A 141 4.49 -18.86 -15.55
CA LYS A 141 3.83 -19.26 -16.80
C LYS A 141 3.53 -18.11 -17.76
N PHE A 142 3.42 -16.89 -17.27
CA PHE A 142 3.10 -15.69 -18.06
C PHE A 142 3.66 -14.44 -17.37
N ASP A 143 3.56 -13.27 -18.00
CA ASP A 143 3.95 -12.01 -17.36
C ASP A 143 2.90 -11.60 -16.30
N ILE A 144 3.31 -11.53 -15.04
CA ILE A 144 2.41 -11.18 -13.92
C ILE A 144 1.83 -9.77 -14.05
N TYR A 145 2.49 -8.84 -14.74
CA TYR A 145 1.97 -7.48 -14.90
C TYR A 145 0.78 -7.44 -15.86
N HIS A 146 0.70 -8.36 -16.82
CA HIS A 146 -0.51 -8.56 -17.64
C HIS A 146 -1.67 -9.10 -16.81
N LEU A 147 -1.41 -9.95 -15.82
CA LEU A 147 -2.44 -10.35 -14.87
C LEU A 147 -2.97 -9.15 -14.08
N SER A 148 -2.10 -8.27 -13.59
CA SER A 148 -2.53 -7.04 -12.92
C SER A 148 -3.35 -6.14 -13.84
N GLU A 149 -2.92 -5.98 -15.09
CA GLU A 149 -3.64 -5.15 -16.06
C GLU A 149 -5.03 -5.74 -16.37
N GLY A 150 -5.11 -7.03 -16.65
CA GLY A 150 -6.38 -7.74 -16.92
C GLY A 150 -7.36 -7.70 -15.75
N LEU A 151 -6.86 -7.66 -14.51
CA LEU A 151 -7.68 -7.49 -13.32
C LEU A 151 -8.18 -6.04 -13.13
N SER A 152 -7.50 -5.05 -13.72
CA SER A 152 -7.76 -3.63 -13.51
C SER A 152 -8.68 -2.95 -14.55
N LYS A 153 -8.72 -3.42 -15.81
CA LYS A 153 -9.38 -2.73 -16.94
C LYS A 153 -10.92 -2.78 -16.93
N LEU A 154 -11.63 -1.70 -16.63
CA LEU A 154 -13.11 -1.63 -16.77
C LEU A 154 -13.57 -1.53 -18.27
N PRO A 155 -14.80 -1.97 -18.67
CA PRO A 155 -15.91 -2.50 -17.85
C PRO A 155 -15.93 -4.03 -17.66
N ASN A 156 -15.09 -4.80 -18.36
CA ASN A 156 -15.08 -6.28 -18.30
C ASN A 156 -13.85 -6.88 -17.56
N GLY A 157 -12.97 -6.02 -17.05
CA GLY A 157 -11.87 -6.29 -16.11
C GLY A 157 -12.12 -5.54 -14.79
N ARG A 158 -13.10 -6.05 -14.05
CA ARG A 158 -13.20 -6.32 -12.59
C ARG A 158 -12.73 -5.29 -11.53
N GLY A 159 -12.01 -4.24 -11.89
CA GLY A 159 -11.74 -3.08 -11.05
C GLY A 159 -10.74 -3.31 -9.91
N TRP A 160 -9.91 -4.35 -9.99
CA TRP A 160 -8.92 -4.62 -8.96
C TRP A 160 -7.68 -3.74 -9.16
N ALA A 161 -7.30 -3.02 -8.11
CA ALA A 161 -6.06 -2.26 -8.06
C ALA A 161 -5.08 -2.99 -7.12
N LEU A 162 -4.16 -3.73 -7.73
CA LEU A 162 -3.10 -4.46 -7.01
C LEU A 162 -1.80 -3.66 -7.02
N ASN A 163 -0.90 -3.98 -6.10
CA ASN A 163 0.44 -3.40 -6.11
C ASN A 163 1.37 -4.26 -6.96
N ASN A 164 1.97 -3.65 -7.97
CA ASN A 164 3.03 -4.26 -8.77
C ASN A 164 4.34 -4.26 -7.98
N LEU A 165 4.94 -5.44 -7.81
CA LEU A 165 6.22 -5.64 -7.13
C LEU A 165 7.34 -5.90 -8.12
N GLN A 166 8.58 -5.65 -7.68
CA GLN A 166 9.81 -5.92 -8.41
C GLN A 166 10.85 -6.46 -7.41
N PHE A 167 11.76 -7.31 -7.89
CA PHE A 167 12.82 -7.97 -7.09
C PHE A 167 12.31 -8.82 -5.90
N PRO A 168 11.50 -9.88 -6.15
CA PRO A 168 11.15 -10.48 -7.43
C PRO A 168 9.90 -9.87 -8.09
N VAL A 169 9.71 -10.13 -9.39
CA VAL A 169 8.51 -9.75 -10.14
C VAL A 169 7.30 -10.50 -9.56
N ALA A 170 6.33 -9.74 -9.03
CA ALA A 170 5.16 -10.28 -8.35
C ALA A 170 4.05 -9.23 -8.23
N LEU A 171 2.91 -9.63 -7.69
CA LEU A 171 1.84 -8.74 -7.22
C LEU A 171 1.63 -8.95 -5.73
N HIS A 172 1.10 -7.94 -5.03
CA HIS A 172 0.47 -8.19 -3.74
C HIS A 172 -0.92 -7.58 -3.63
N LEU A 173 -1.69 -8.16 -2.70
CA LEU A 173 -2.91 -7.58 -2.16
C LEU A 173 -2.73 -7.35 -0.66
N CYS A 174 -2.96 -6.11 -0.23
CA CYS A 174 -3.12 -5.76 1.19
C CYS A 174 -4.58 -5.94 1.59
N VAL A 175 -4.87 -7.01 2.31
CA VAL A 175 -6.20 -7.35 2.82
C VAL A 175 -6.55 -6.39 3.96
N THR A 176 -7.36 -5.39 3.66
CA THR A 176 -8.04 -4.55 4.64
C THR A 176 -9.42 -5.11 5.02
N ASP A 177 -10.06 -4.53 6.04
CA ASP A 177 -11.40 -4.94 6.50
C ASP A 177 -12.47 -4.89 5.38
N LEU A 178 -12.29 -4.02 4.37
CA LEU A 178 -13.19 -3.94 3.22
C LEU A 178 -13.23 -5.22 2.37
N HIS A 179 -12.12 -5.96 2.32
CA HIS A 179 -12.04 -7.24 1.60
C HIS A 179 -12.70 -8.39 2.36
N THR A 180 -13.03 -8.18 3.64
CA THR A 180 -13.66 -9.21 4.49
C THR A 180 -15.18 -9.27 4.32
N ALA A 181 -15.77 -8.33 3.57
CA ALA A 181 -17.19 -8.37 3.23
C ALA A 181 -17.53 -9.64 2.43
N PRO A 182 -18.72 -10.24 2.64
CA PRO A 182 -19.12 -11.48 1.98
C PRO A 182 -18.98 -11.41 0.46
N GLY A 183 -18.40 -12.46 -0.14
CA GLY A 183 -18.25 -12.60 -1.59
C GLY A 183 -17.06 -11.85 -2.21
N ARG A 184 -16.37 -10.98 -1.46
CA ARG A 184 -15.24 -10.18 -2.00
C ARG A 184 -14.00 -11.03 -2.25
N ALA A 185 -13.65 -11.90 -1.31
CA ALA A 185 -12.49 -12.77 -1.44
C ALA A 185 -12.71 -13.84 -2.51
N GLU A 186 -13.92 -14.40 -2.55
CA GLU A 186 -14.34 -15.38 -3.55
C GLU A 186 -14.33 -14.76 -4.96
N ALA A 187 -14.84 -13.54 -5.10
CA ALA A 187 -14.77 -12.78 -6.34
C ALA A 187 -13.32 -12.57 -6.76
N PHE A 188 -12.44 -12.15 -5.85
CA PHE A 188 -11.02 -11.97 -6.14
C PHE A 188 -10.37 -13.25 -6.69
N ILE A 189 -10.60 -14.38 -6.04
CA ILE A 189 -10.03 -15.68 -6.47
C ILE A 189 -10.56 -16.10 -7.83
N ARG A 190 -11.89 -16.06 -8.03
CA ARG A 190 -12.53 -16.38 -9.32
C ARG A 190 -11.91 -15.54 -10.43
N ASP A 191 -11.71 -14.27 -10.14
CA ASP A 191 -11.21 -13.30 -11.09
C ASP A 191 -9.75 -13.58 -11.46
N VAL A 192 -8.89 -13.77 -10.46
CA VAL A 192 -7.49 -14.16 -10.69
C VAL A 192 -7.42 -15.45 -11.50
N ALA A 193 -8.23 -16.46 -11.16
CA ALA A 193 -8.24 -17.75 -11.85
C ALA A 193 -8.61 -17.63 -13.33
N ALA A 194 -9.64 -16.83 -13.63
CA ALA A 194 -10.11 -16.63 -15.00
C ALA A 194 -9.07 -15.88 -15.87
N VAL A 195 -8.48 -14.79 -15.37
CA VAL A 195 -7.44 -14.06 -16.14
C VAL A 195 -6.18 -14.91 -16.29
N ALA A 196 -5.78 -15.64 -15.25
CA ALA A 196 -4.64 -16.55 -15.34
C ALA A 196 -4.89 -17.71 -16.33
N ALA A 197 -6.13 -18.17 -16.50
CA ALA A 197 -6.48 -19.16 -17.52
C ALA A 197 -6.38 -18.58 -18.94
N GLU A 198 -6.89 -17.36 -19.14
CA GLU A 198 -6.80 -16.66 -20.43
C GLU A 198 -5.34 -16.40 -20.86
N LEU A 199 -4.50 -15.93 -19.93
CA LEU A 199 -3.09 -15.64 -20.19
C LEU A 199 -2.26 -16.90 -20.47
N ARG A 200 -2.57 -18.03 -19.82
CA ARG A 200 -1.93 -19.32 -20.12
C ARG A 200 -2.22 -19.79 -21.55
N GLY A 201 -3.39 -19.46 -22.10
CA GLY A 201 -3.75 -19.79 -23.48
C GLY A 201 -3.13 -18.85 -24.54
N LYS A 202 -2.53 -17.74 -24.11
CA LYS A 202 -1.95 -16.70 -24.99
C LYS A 202 -0.69 -16.11 -24.34
N PRO A 203 0.47 -16.79 -24.41
CA PRO A 203 1.74 -16.20 -24.02
C PRO A 203 2.10 -15.08 -25.02
N GLN A 204 1.48 -13.91 -24.88
CA GLN A 204 1.79 -12.71 -25.66
C GLN A 204 3.14 -12.14 -25.20
N LEU A 205 3.97 -11.78 -26.18
CA LEU A 205 5.38 -11.36 -26.01
C LEU A 205 5.55 -9.84 -25.87
N HIS A 206 4.47 -9.04 -25.94
CA HIS A 206 4.54 -7.58 -25.86
C HIS A 206 3.64 -7.03 -24.76
N SER A 207 4.26 -6.27 -23.85
CA SER A 207 3.58 -5.56 -22.76
C SER A 207 3.30 -4.12 -23.19
N ASP A 208 2.06 -3.67 -23.00
CA ASP A 208 1.62 -2.30 -23.27
C ASP A 208 1.29 -1.56 -21.95
N GLY A 209 1.14 -0.24 -22.02
CA GLY A 209 0.65 0.58 -20.91
C GLY A 209 1.46 0.47 -19.61
N ALA A 210 0.77 0.41 -18.47
CA ALA A 210 1.40 0.37 -17.15
C ALA A 210 2.22 -0.91 -16.92
N ALA A 211 1.80 -2.04 -17.50
CA ALA A 211 2.54 -3.30 -17.40
C ALA A 211 3.93 -3.19 -18.05
N ALA A 212 4.02 -2.52 -19.20
CA ALA A 212 5.29 -2.23 -19.87
C ALA A 212 6.23 -1.36 -19.00
N ILE A 213 5.69 -0.33 -18.34
CA ILE A 213 6.48 0.57 -17.48
C ILE A 213 7.07 -0.22 -16.31
N TYR A 214 6.26 -1.04 -15.62
CA TYR A 214 6.75 -1.84 -14.50
C TYR A 214 7.74 -2.92 -14.97
N GLY A 215 7.45 -3.61 -16.07
CA GLY A 215 8.36 -4.59 -16.69
C GLY A 215 9.72 -3.98 -17.06
N MET A 216 9.73 -2.84 -17.77
CA MET A 216 10.96 -2.13 -18.09
C MET A 216 11.69 -1.64 -16.84
N SER A 217 10.96 -1.13 -15.85
CA SER A 217 11.56 -0.65 -14.60
C SER A 217 12.25 -1.76 -13.81
N ALA A 218 11.77 -3.01 -13.90
CA ALA A 218 12.38 -4.15 -13.24
C ALA A 218 13.66 -4.63 -13.95
N ILE A 219 13.73 -4.47 -15.27
CA ILE A 219 14.84 -4.97 -16.12
C ILE A 219 15.98 -3.95 -16.23
N LEU A 220 15.70 -2.64 -16.23
CA LEU A 220 16.70 -1.61 -16.45
C LEU A 220 17.76 -1.58 -15.34
N PRO A 221 19.05 -1.84 -15.67
CA PRO A 221 20.13 -1.80 -14.69
C PRO A 221 20.44 -0.37 -14.25
N ASP A 222 20.33 0.60 -15.17
CA ASP A 222 20.50 2.02 -14.85
C ASP A 222 19.25 2.59 -14.17
N ARG A 223 19.33 2.68 -12.83
CA ARG A 223 18.26 3.22 -11.99
C ARG A 223 18.07 4.73 -12.15
N SER A 224 19.02 5.45 -12.77
CA SER A 224 18.90 6.89 -13.01
C SER A 224 17.79 7.21 -14.01
N ILE A 225 17.61 6.34 -15.02
CA ILE A 225 16.52 6.46 -16.01
C ILE A 225 15.16 6.31 -15.32
N VAL A 226 15.03 5.30 -14.46
CA VAL A 226 13.80 5.07 -13.68
C VAL A 226 13.49 6.28 -12.79
N SER A 227 14.50 6.86 -12.15
CA SER A 227 14.34 8.08 -11.34
C SER A 227 13.86 9.27 -12.17
N ARG A 228 14.39 9.45 -13.38
CA ARG A 228 13.98 10.53 -14.29
C ARG A 228 12.53 10.37 -14.77
N VAL A 229 12.11 9.15 -15.12
CA VAL A 229 10.71 8.87 -15.48
C VAL A 229 9.77 9.14 -14.29
N ALA A 230 10.16 8.73 -13.08
CA ALA A 230 9.38 9.01 -11.87
C ALA A 230 9.26 10.51 -11.59
N ARG A 231 10.31 11.30 -11.81
CA ARG A 231 10.24 12.77 -11.71
C ARG A 231 9.28 13.35 -12.74
N GLY A 232 9.37 12.94 -14.00
CA GLY A 232 8.44 13.40 -15.04
C GLY A 232 6.97 13.07 -14.73
N PHE A 233 6.70 11.92 -14.10
CA PHE A 233 5.35 11.59 -13.61
C PHE A 233 4.88 12.54 -12.50
N LEU A 234 5.76 12.91 -11.55
CA LEU A 234 5.43 13.88 -10.51
C LEU A 234 5.20 15.27 -11.11
N ASP A 235 6.04 15.71 -12.05
CA ASP A 235 5.88 16.98 -12.75
C ASP A 235 4.52 17.03 -13.48
N ALA A 236 4.14 15.93 -14.16
CA ALA A 236 2.84 15.82 -14.82
C ALA A 236 1.64 15.89 -13.85
N CYS A 237 1.81 15.47 -12.59
CA CYS A 237 0.75 15.58 -11.57
C CYS A 237 0.53 17.04 -11.10
N TYR A 238 1.48 17.93 -11.35
CA TYR A 238 1.40 19.36 -11.06
C TYR A 238 1.24 20.22 -12.31
N ASP A 239 1.15 19.59 -13.49
CA ASP A 239 1.01 20.33 -14.75
C ASP A 239 -0.33 21.05 -14.80
N THR A 240 -0.29 22.33 -15.14
CA THR A 240 -1.46 23.19 -15.34
C THR A 240 -1.37 23.77 -16.74
N PRO A 241 -1.70 22.98 -17.78
CA PRO A 241 -1.51 23.42 -19.15
C PRO A 241 -2.38 24.66 -19.45
N ASP A 242 -1.79 25.64 -20.13
CA ASP A 242 -2.51 26.84 -20.55
C ASP A 242 -3.68 26.45 -21.47
N PRO A 243 -4.91 26.93 -21.18
CA PRO A 243 -6.08 26.59 -21.98
C PRO A 243 -5.96 27.04 -23.45
N CYS A 244 -5.11 28.03 -23.74
CA CYS A 244 -4.88 28.53 -25.10
C CYS A 244 -3.97 27.64 -25.95
N VAL A 245 -3.10 26.82 -25.36
CA VAL A 245 -2.15 25.97 -26.10
C VAL A 245 -2.76 24.61 -26.46
N SER A 246 -3.64 24.08 -25.59
CA SER A 246 -4.32 22.78 -25.79
C SER A 246 -5.39 22.78 -26.89
N ALA A 247 -5.93 23.95 -27.25
CA ALA A 247 -6.88 24.09 -28.36
C ALA A 247 -6.22 23.95 -29.74
N ASN A 248 -4.95 24.38 -29.88
CA ASN A 248 -4.25 24.37 -31.17
C ASN A 248 -3.65 23.00 -31.52
N SER A 249 -3.40 22.12 -30.55
CA SER A 249 -2.87 20.77 -30.81
C SER A 249 -3.90 19.78 -31.36
N ASN A 250 -5.21 20.03 -31.16
CA ASN A 250 -6.29 19.19 -31.69
C ASN A 250 -6.79 19.61 -33.09
N ALA A 251 -6.35 20.75 -33.62
CA ALA A 251 -6.79 21.26 -34.91
C ALA A 251 -5.97 20.72 -36.11
N GLY A 252 -4.83 20.04 -35.87
CA GLY A 252 -3.89 19.64 -36.92
C GLY A 252 -4.12 18.28 -37.59
N SER A 253 -5.06 17.44 -37.13
CA SER A 253 -5.18 16.04 -37.61
C SER A 253 -6.35 15.76 -38.57
N LYS A 254 -7.09 16.78 -39.02
CA LYS A 254 -8.17 16.60 -40.01
C LYS A 254 -8.06 17.61 -41.16
N SER A 255 -7.30 17.27 -42.19
CA SER A 255 -7.67 17.49 -43.60
C SER A 255 -6.45 17.24 -44.52
N GLN A 256 -6.36 16.05 -45.09
CA GLN A 256 -5.83 15.85 -46.44
C GLN A 256 -6.62 14.72 -47.09
N THR A 257 -7.83 15.04 -47.55
CA THR A 257 -8.51 14.25 -48.58
C THR A 257 -7.91 14.68 -49.92
N ILE A 258 -7.11 13.81 -50.52
CA ILE A 258 -6.57 14.00 -51.86
C ILE A 258 -7.73 13.80 -52.85
N SER A 259 -8.01 14.83 -53.65
CA SER A 259 -8.86 14.75 -54.84
C SER A 259 -8.00 14.90 -56.10
N ARG A 260 -7.94 13.82 -56.88
CA ARG A 260 -8.11 13.77 -58.34
C ARG A 260 -7.92 12.34 -58.82
#